data_AF-A0A0S2JE91-F1
#
_entry.id   AF-A0A0S2JE91-F1
#
_cell.length_a   1.000
_cell.length_b   1.000
_cell.length_c   1.000
_cell.angle_alpha   90.00
_cell.angle_beta   90.00
_cell.angle_gamma   90.00
#
_symmetry.space_group_name_H-M   'P 1'
#
loop_
_entity.id
_entity.type
_entity.pdbx_description
1 polymer ?
#
loop_
_entity_poly.entity_id
_entity_poly.type
_entity_poly.pdbx_seq_one_letter_code
_entity_poly.pdbx_strand_id
1 'polypeptide(L)'
;MDTPIAPVAIIETPFSKRHCCWFCGEPSQVSFIFPAISATSANETKQYLLRSCSHPVISVPTCYECQQLAKNNHEENIWAVKHLVKRQLLKRYAKDLAIGIQWSEQELASSEFEQGNFAGFARSAWFMYEVAKERVNYLGWPLVVHGIELNEDELVAADTFSFDGVLYPSLAEAINHYAKVFLLDEPYVMAVLQYMSHGDIDEKSFAQAVRFCRLLVNATANERKVAFKALMNNSG
;
A
#
# COMPACT_ATOMS: atom_id res chain seq x y z
N MET A 1 28.02 -28.54 -18.16
CA MET A 1 27.07 -29.10 -17.18
C MET A 1 25.96 -28.10 -17.07
N ASP A 2 24.84 -28.37 -17.76
CA ASP A 2 23.68 -27.49 -17.75
C ASP A 2 23.02 -27.55 -16.38
N THR A 3 23.00 -26.42 -15.68
CA THR A 3 22.25 -26.29 -14.43
C THR A 3 20.76 -26.51 -14.76
N PRO A 4 20.07 -27.47 -14.14
CA PRO A 4 18.65 -27.68 -14.42
C PRO A 4 17.88 -26.42 -14.02
N ILE A 5 17.22 -25.81 -15.02
CA ILE A 5 16.32 -24.67 -14.81
C ILE A 5 15.15 -25.20 -13.97
N ALA A 6 14.91 -24.60 -12.79
CA ALA A 6 13.79 -24.97 -11.95
C ALA A 6 12.47 -24.79 -12.75
N PRO A 7 11.57 -25.80 -12.75
CA PRO A 7 10.31 -25.69 -13.49
C PRO A 7 9.44 -24.57 -12.88
N VAL A 8 8.88 -23.73 -13.75
CA VAL A 8 7.98 -22.64 -13.34
C VAL A 8 6.55 -23.21 -13.22
N ALA A 9 5.97 -23.12 -12.02
CA ALA A 9 4.59 -23.49 -11.77
C ALA A 9 3.65 -22.32 -12.08
N ILE A 10 2.62 -22.53 -12.90
CA ILE A 10 1.57 -21.52 -13.13
C ILE A 10 0.57 -21.63 -11.99
N ILE A 11 0.26 -20.52 -11.32
CA ILE A 11 -0.73 -20.54 -10.24
C ILE A 11 -2.13 -20.81 -10.79
N GLU A 12 -2.94 -21.49 -10.01
CA GLU A 12 -4.35 -21.62 -10.31
C GLU A 12 -5.05 -20.27 -10.08
N THR A 13 -5.86 -19.87 -11.05
CA THR A 13 -6.59 -18.60 -11.00
C THR A 13 -8.09 -18.87 -10.95
N PRO A 14 -8.81 -18.37 -9.92
CA PRO A 14 -10.26 -18.48 -9.84
C PRO A 14 -10.94 -17.97 -11.11
N PHE A 15 -12.05 -18.60 -11.52
CA PHE A 15 -12.74 -18.26 -12.76
C PHE A 15 -13.06 -16.76 -12.87
N SER A 16 -13.52 -16.15 -11.76
CA SER A 16 -13.87 -14.73 -11.68
C SER A 16 -12.69 -13.77 -11.76
N LYS A 17 -11.44 -14.27 -11.70
CA LYS A 17 -10.19 -13.48 -11.65
C LYS A 17 -9.20 -13.80 -12.77
N ARG A 18 -9.59 -14.60 -13.77
CA ARG A 18 -8.71 -15.06 -14.88
C ARG A 18 -8.06 -13.95 -15.69
N HIS A 19 -8.68 -12.78 -15.71
CA HIS A 19 -8.19 -11.60 -16.41
C HIS A 19 -7.76 -10.49 -15.46
N CYS A 20 -7.55 -10.79 -14.17
CA CYS A 20 -7.15 -9.81 -13.17
C CYS A 20 -5.66 -9.94 -12.84
N CYS A 21 -5.05 -8.81 -12.54
CA CYS A 21 -3.75 -8.71 -11.92
C CYS A 21 -3.87 -9.17 -10.47
N TRP A 22 -3.02 -10.11 -10.06
CA TRP A 22 -3.00 -10.62 -8.70
C TRP A 22 -2.67 -9.53 -7.66
N PHE A 23 -1.86 -8.52 -8.03
CA PHE A 23 -1.47 -7.44 -7.11
C PHE A 23 -2.54 -6.34 -6.94
N CYS A 24 -3.27 -5.96 -7.99
CA CYS A 24 -4.14 -4.77 -7.96
C CYS A 24 -5.53 -4.93 -8.59
N GLY A 25 -5.89 -6.10 -9.13
CA GLY A 25 -7.22 -6.37 -9.67
C GLY A 25 -7.47 -5.86 -11.10
N GLU A 26 -6.65 -4.93 -11.59
CA GLU A 26 -6.67 -4.43 -12.97
C GLU A 26 -6.57 -5.54 -14.02
N PRO A 27 -6.98 -5.33 -15.28
CA PRO A 27 -6.78 -6.29 -16.35
C PRO A 27 -5.33 -6.80 -16.44
N SER A 28 -5.13 -8.11 -16.38
CA SER A 28 -3.81 -8.72 -16.56
C SER A 28 -3.44 -8.76 -18.04
N GLN A 29 -2.19 -8.39 -18.34
CA GLN A 29 -1.65 -8.45 -19.71
C GLN A 29 -0.38 -9.31 -19.79
N VAL A 30 0.31 -9.52 -18.67
CA VAL A 30 1.61 -10.20 -18.61
C VAL A 30 1.70 -11.06 -17.36
N SER A 31 2.60 -12.04 -17.36
CA SER A 31 2.89 -12.83 -16.17
C SER A 31 4.16 -12.34 -15.48
N PHE A 32 4.20 -12.45 -14.16
CA PHE A 32 5.38 -12.20 -13.35
C PHE A 32 5.86 -13.54 -12.78
N ILE A 33 7.16 -13.84 -12.95
CA ILE A 33 7.78 -15.08 -12.47
C ILE A 33 8.64 -14.75 -11.25
N PHE A 34 8.42 -15.48 -10.16
CA PHE A 34 9.17 -15.30 -8.91
C PHE A 34 9.45 -16.64 -8.22
N PRO A 35 10.66 -16.86 -7.66
CA PRO A 35 11.85 -16.00 -7.79
C PRO A 35 12.33 -15.84 -9.24
N ALA A 36 13.03 -14.75 -9.53
CA ALA A 36 13.51 -14.48 -10.89
C ALA A 36 14.59 -15.50 -11.30
N ILE A 37 14.28 -16.32 -12.31
CA ILE A 37 15.25 -17.25 -12.92
C ILE A 37 16.08 -16.46 -13.94
N SER A 38 17.30 -16.05 -13.60
CA SER A 38 18.25 -15.52 -14.60
C SER A 38 19.36 -16.52 -14.89
N ALA A 39 19.44 -16.97 -16.14
CA ALA A 39 20.46 -17.90 -16.62
C ALA A 39 21.85 -17.28 -16.83
N THR A 40 22.00 -15.95 -16.74
CA THR A 40 23.18 -15.23 -17.29
C THR A 40 23.96 -14.33 -16.34
N SER A 41 23.64 -14.25 -15.05
CA SER A 41 24.59 -13.68 -14.08
C SER A 41 24.27 -14.17 -12.68
N ALA A 42 25.14 -15.03 -12.18
CA ALA A 42 25.20 -15.45 -10.79
C ALA A 42 25.61 -14.26 -9.89
N ASN A 43 24.68 -13.39 -9.53
CA ASN A 43 24.82 -12.64 -8.29
C ASN A 43 24.43 -13.58 -7.13
N GLU A 44 25.33 -13.74 -6.15
CA GLU A 44 25.18 -14.64 -5.00
C GLU A 44 23.82 -14.46 -4.29
N THR A 45 23.33 -13.22 -4.23
CA THR A 45 22.01 -12.86 -3.67
C THR A 45 20.84 -13.57 -4.35
N LYS A 46 20.84 -13.73 -5.68
CA LYS A 46 19.73 -14.41 -6.39
C LYS A 46 19.77 -15.93 -6.22
N GLN A 47 20.96 -16.50 -6.07
CA GLN A 47 21.10 -17.92 -5.73
C GLN A 47 20.67 -18.21 -4.29
N TYR A 48 20.91 -17.28 -3.37
CA TYR A 48 20.39 -17.37 -2.00
C TYR A 48 18.85 -17.37 -2.00
N LEU A 49 18.22 -16.41 -2.69
CA LEU A 49 16.75 -16.32 -2.79
C LEU A 49 16.12 -17.61 -3.35
N LEU A 50 16.72 -18.21 -4.38
CA LEU A 50 16.24 -19.50 -4.92
C LEU A 50 16.34 -20.66 -3.91
N ARG A 51 17.25 -20.58 -2.94
CA ARG A 51 17.45 -21.60 -1.89
C ARG A 51 16.65 -21.33 -0.62
N SER A 52 16.33 -20.06 -0.33
CA SER A 52 15.63 -19.64 0.89
C SER A 52 14.14 -19.37 0.67
N CYS A 53 13.66 -19.30 -0.57
CA CYS A 53 12.24 -19.07 -0.85
C CYS A 53 11.37 -20.22 -0.32
N SER A 54 10.31 -19.88 0.41
CA SER A 54 9.39 -20.84 1.03
C SER A 54 8.46 -21.55 0.04
N HIS A 55 8.47 -21.16 -1.23
CA HIS A 55 7.58 -21.67 -2.26
C HIS A 55 8.34 -21.94 -3.57
N PRO A 56 7.82 -22.79 -4.47
CA PRO A 56 8.47 -23.07 -5.76
C PRO A 56 8.50 -21.83 -6.66
N VAL A 57 9.26 -21.86 -7.76
CA VAL A 57 9.17 -20.79 -8.75
C VAL A 57 7.75 -20.77 -9.33
N ILE A 58 7.04 -19.67 -9.14
CA ILE A 58 5.66 -19.49 -9.59
C ILE A 58 5.54 -18.40 -10.63
N SER A 59 4.50 -18.50 -11.45
CA SER A 59 4.06 -17.46 -12.39
C SER A 59 2.68 -16.94 -12.00
N VAL A 60 2.59 -15.65 -11.72
CA VAL A 60 1.34 -14.96 -11.33
C VAL A 60 0.88 -13.98 -12.43
N PRO A 61 -0.42 -13.81 -12.68
CA PRO A 61 -0.94 -12.86 -13.66
C PRO A 61 -0.83 -11.43 -13.13
N THR A 62 -0.37 -10.50 -13.98
CA THR A 62 -0.09 -9.11 -13.60
C THR A 62 -0.48 -8.11 -14.69
N CYS A 63 -0.80 -6.89 -14.28
CA CYS A 63 -0.81 -5.75 -15.20
C CYS A 63 0.62 -5.25 -15.43
N TYR A 64 0.84 -4.51 -16.52
CA TYR A 64 2.17 -3.98 -16.84
C TYR A 64 2.77 -3.13 -15.72
N GLU A 65 1.97 -2.27 -15.08
CA GLU A 65 2.46 -1.41 -13.99
C GLU A 65 2.98 -2.25 -12.82
N CYS A 66 2.16 -3.15 -12.28
CA CYS A 66 2.58 -3.98 -11.14
C CYS A 66 3.79 -4.86 -11.48
N GLN A 67 3.90 -5.35 -12.72
CA GLN A 67 5.07 -6.08 -13.16
C GLN A 67 6.34 -5.23 -13.09
N GLN A 68 6.30 -3.95 -13.50
CA GLN A 68 7.45 -3.05 -13.40
C GLN A 68 7.83 -2.76 -11.95
N LEU A 69 6.84 -2.53 -11.08
CA LEU A 69 7.07 -2.32 -9.65
C LEU A 69 7.70 -3.56 -8.98
N ALA A 70 7.37 -4.75 -9.47
CA ALA A 70 7.88 -6.02 -8.94
C ALA A 70 9.26 -6.44 -9.49
N LYS A 71 9.71 -5.95 -10.65
CA LYS A 71 10.93 -6.48 -11.35
C LYS A 71 12.24 -6.31 -10.58
N ASN A 72 12.39 -5.24 -9.81
CA ASN A 72 13.63 -4.90 -9.11
C ASN A 72 13.49 -5.11 -7.60
N ASN A 73 12.88 -6.24 -7.21
CA ASN A 73 12.72 -6.59 -5.81
C ASN A 73 13.93 -7.39 -5.29
N HIS A 74 14.22 -7.24 -4.00
CA HIS A 74 15.20 -8.04 -3.27
C HIS A 74 14.52 -8.88 -2.17
N GLU A 75 13.22 -9.13 -2.35
CA GLU A 75 12.36 -9.74 -1.35
C GLU A 75 12.52 -11.26 -1.36
N GLU A 76 12.25 -11.89 -0.22
CA GLU A 76 12.52 -13.31 0.00
C GLU A 76 11.41 -14.24 -0.51
N ASN A 77 10.18 -13.72 -0.59
CA ASN A 77 9.00 -14.47 -1.00
C ASN A 77 8.01 -13.59 -1.80
N ILE A 78 7.06 -14.22 -2.51
CA ILE A 78 6.07 -13.52 -3.34
C ILE A 78 5.16 -12.57 -2.56
N TRP A 79 4.88 -12.84 -1.28
CA TRP A 79 4.03 -12.01 -0.42
C TRP A 79 4.75 -10.73 0.01
N ALA A 80 6.04 -10.80 0.30
CA ALA A 80 6.88 -9.63 0.48
C ALA A 80 6.95 -8.77 -0.81
N VAL A 81 7.03 -9.41 -1.99
CA VAL A 81 6.88 -8.69 -3.28
C VAL A 81 5.51 -8.02 -3.39
N LYS A 82 4.42 -8.67 -2.97
CA LYS A 82 3.07 -8.08 -2.95
C LYS A 82 3.02 -6.84 -2.07
N HIS A 83 3.58 -6.88 -0.86
CA HIS A 83 3.68 -5.71 0.02
C HIS A 83 4.51 -4.59 -0.61
N LEU A 84 5.64 -4.92 -1.23
CA LEU A 84 6.46 -3.96 -1.97
C LEU A 84 5.67 -3.27 -3.09
N VAL A 85 4.94 -4.05 -3.90
CA VAL A 85 4.10 -3.51 -4.98
C VAL A 85 3.01 -2.61 -4.41
N LYS A 86 2.36 -3.01 -3.31
CA LYS A 86 1.34 -2.18 -2.64
C LYS A 86 1.88 -0.85 -2.15
N ARG A 87 3.05 -0.85 -1.51
CA ARG A 87 3.74 0.38 -1.11
C ARG A 87 4.08 1.28 -2.30
N GLN A 88 4.50 0.70 -3.42
CA GLN A 88 4.79 1.47 -4.62
C GLN A 88 3.52 2.03 -5.29
N LEU A 89 2.42 1.27 -5.31
CA LEU A 89 1.11 1.76 -5.77
C LEU A 89 0.62 2.92 -4.90
N LEU A 90 0.74 2.80 -3.57
CA LEU A 90 0.39 3.89 -2.65
C LEU A 90 1.14 5.18 -2.98
N LYS A 91 2.46 5.09 -3.20
CA LYS A 91 3.29 6.24 -3.62
C LYS A 91 2.89 6.80 -4.98
N ARG A 92 2.57 5.91 -5.93
CA ARG A 92 2.18 6.27 -7.30
C ARG A 92 0.85 7.04 -7.34
N TYR A 93 -0.13 6.58 -6.56
CA TYR A 93 -1.50 7.11 -6.51
C TYR A 93 -1.73 8.07 -5.34
N ALA A 94 -0.68 8.50 -4.63
CA ALA A 94 -0.79 9.34 -3.45
C ALA A 94 -1.61 10.63 -3.70
N LYS A 95 -1.48 11.24 -4.89
CA LYS A 95 -2.24 12.44 -5.25
C LYS A 95 -3.73 12.15 -5.43
N ASP A 96 -4.06 11.03 -6.06
CA ASP A 96 -5.44 10.62 -6.29
C ASP A 96 -6.10 10.19 -4.98
N LEU A 97 -5.36 9.50 -4.11
CA LEU A 97 -5.83 9.12 -2.77
C LEU A 97 -6.03 10.33 -1.85
N ALA A 98 -5.21 11.38 -2.00
CA ALA A 98 -5.35 12.63 -1.24
C ALA A 98 -6.70 13.33 -1.48
N ILE A 99 -7.35 13.10 -2.62
CA ILE A 99 -8.67 13.66 -2.92
C ILE A 99 -9.68 13.22 -1.86
N GLY A 100 -9.76 11.92 -1.56
CA GLY A 100 -10.68 11.40 -0.54
C GLY A 100 -10.29 11.74 0.91
N ILE A 101 -9.07 12.23 1.14
CA ILE A 101 -8.65 12.75 2.45
C ILE A 101 -9.11 14.20 2.64
N GLN A 102 -9.16 14.96 1.55
CA GLN A 102 -9.49 16.39 1.56
C GLN A 102 -10.98 16.66 1.34
N TRP A 103 -11.65 15.78 0.60
CA TRP A 103 -13.02 15.96 0.14
C TRP A 103 -13.82 14.67 0.28
N SER A 104 -15.07 14.81 0.71
CA SER A 104 -16.12 13.84 0.40
C SER A 104 -16.60 14.02 -1.04
N GLU A 105 -17.28 12.99 -1.57
CA GLU A 105 -17.92 13.07 -2.88
C GLU A 105 -18.88 14.25 -2.98
N GLN A 106 -19.67 14.49 -1.93
CA GLN A 106 -20.67 15.57 -1.88
C GLN A 106 -20.00 16.95 -1.83
N GLU A 107 -18.97 17.12 -0.99
CA GLU A 107 -18.20 18.38 -0.93
C GLU A 107 -17.53 18.68 -2.27
N LEU A 108 -16.99 17.66 -2.94
CA LEU A 108 -16.37 17.83 -4.25
C LEU A 108 -17.41 18.10 -5.34
N ALA A 109 -18.56 17.44 -5.33
CA ALA A 109 -19.64 17.68 -6.30
C ALA A 109 -20.29 19.06 -6.15
N SER A 110 -20.38 19.57 -4.91
CA SER A 110 -20.94 20.89 -4.59
C SER A 110 -19.91 22.02 -4.63
N SER A 111 -18.64 21.71 -4.88
CA SER A 111 -17.60 22.73 -5.04
C SER A 111 -17.87 23.56 -6.31
N GLU A 112 -17.80 24.88 -6.19
CA GLU A 112 -18.14 25.86 -7.25
C GLU A 112 -17.13 25.86 -8.42
N PHE A 113 -16.57 24.72 -8.81
CA PHE A 113 -15.75 24.53 -10.01
C PHE A 113 -16.55 24.69 -11.33
N GLU A 114 -17.77 25.23 -11.28
CA GLU A 114 -18.75 25.24 -12.37
C GLU A 114 -18.39 26.15 -13.57
N GLN A 115 -17.32 26.96 -13.47
CA GLN A 115 -16.88 27.83 -14.57
C GLN A 115 -15.67 27.25 -15.33
N GLY A 116 -15.83 27.12 -16.66
CA GLY A 116 -14.73 26.79 -17.58
C GLY A 116 -14.29 25.33 -17.55
N ASN A 117 -12.98 25.08 -17.72
CA ASN A 117 -12.38 23.73 -17.79
C ASN A 117 -12.48 22.92 -16.48
N PHE A 118 -13.00 23.51 -15.40
CA PHE A 118 -13.09 22.88 -14.08
C PHE A 118 -14.44 22.18 -13.81
N ALA A 119 -15.47 22.39 -14.64
CA ALA A 119 -16.79 21.77 -14.41
C ALA A 119 -16.76 20.22 -14.53
N GLY A 120 -15.83 19.66 -15.30
CA GLY A 120 -15.59 18.23 -15.37
C GLY A 120 -14.62 17.69 -14.31
N PHE A 121 -13.90 18.59 -13.61
CA PHE A 121 -12.83 18.22 -12.69
C PHE A 121 -13.35 17.44 -11.49
N ALA A 122 -14.44 17.89 -10.86
CA ALA A 122 -14.98 17.24 -9.66
C ALA A 122 -15.30 15.75 -9.89
N ARG A 123 -16.04 15.43 -10.97
CA ARG A 123 -16.41 14.06 -11.31
C ARG A 123 -15.20 13.20 -11.69
N SER A 124 -14.29 13.74 -12.51
CA SER A 124 -13.09 13.01 -12.90
C SER A 124 -12.13 12.80 -11.73
N ALA A 125 -12.03 13.75 -10.80
CA ALA A 125 -11.20 13.66 -9.60
C ALA A 125 -11.72 12.58 -8.64
N TRP A 126 -13.03 12.55 -8.37
CA TRP A 126 -13.60 11.49 -7.54
C TRP A 126 -13.41 10.10 -8.16
N PHE A 127 -13.67 9.96 -9.46
CA PHE A 127 -13.43 8.71 -10.18
C PHE A 127 -11.96 8.26 -10.09
N MET A 128 -10.99 9.17 -10.20
CA MET A 128 -9.57 8.85 -10.00
C MET A 128 -9.26 8.39 -8.58
N TYR A 129 -9.86 9.01 -7.56
CA TYR A 129 -9.77 8.54 -6.19
C TYR A 129 -10.30 7.11 -6.02
N GLU A 130 -11.47 6.80 -6.57
CA GLU A 130 -12.08 5.47 -6.47
C GLU A 130 -11.21 4.41 -7.13
N VAL A 131 -10.74 4.66 -8.36
CA VAL A 131 -9.82 3.77 -9.07
C VAL A 131 -8.54 3.55 -8.26
N ALA A 132 -7.93 4.62 -7.74
CA ALA A 132 -6.73 4.51 -6.91
C ALA A 132 -6.98 3.67 -5.64
N LYS A 133 -8.09 3.93 -4.95
CA LYS A 133 -8.50 3.24 -3.73
C LYS A 133 -8.73 1.75 -3.98
N GLU A 134 -9.49 1.39 -5.00
CA GLU A 134 -9.75 -0.02 -5.35
C GLU A 134 -8.45 -0.79 -5.59
N ARG A 135 -7.52 -0.19 -6.33
CA ARG A 135 -6.24 -0.82 -6.70
C ARG A 135 -5.32 -1.03 -5.50
N VAL A 136 -5.26 -0.06 -4.59
CA VAL A 136 -4.47 -0.18 -3.35
C VAL A 136 -5.13 -1.18 -2.39
N ASN A 137 -6.45 -1.19 -2.28
CA ASN A 137 -7.19 -2.08 -1.38
C ASN A 137 -7.28 -3.53 -1.86
N TYR A 138 -7.02 -3.81 -3.14
CA TYR A 138 -7.19 -5.14 -3.71
C TYR A 138 -6.33 -6.21 -3.03
N LEU A 139 -6.93 -7.27 -2.46
CA LEU A 139 -6.19 -8.27 -1.69
C LEU A 139 -5.57 -9.41 -2.51
N GLY A 140 -5.91 -9.57 -3.78
CA GLY A 140 -5.56 -10.77 -4.54
C GLY A 140 -6.40 -11.99 -4.14
N TRP A 141 -5.96 -13.17 -4.56
CA TRP A 141 -6.56 -14.45 -4.19
C TRP A 141 -5.47 -15.41 -3.67
N PRO A 142 -5.83 -16.47 -2.92
CA PRO A 142 -4.87 -17.45 -2.44
C PRO A 142 -4.04 -18.07 -3.58
N LEU A 143 -2.75 -18.26 -3.35
CA LEU A 143 -1.87 -18.86 -4.33
C LEU A 143 -1.98 -20.38 -4.24
N VAL A 144 -2.54 -21.01 -5.27
CA VAL A 144 -2.70 -22.48 -5.33
C VAL A 144 -1.87 -23.04 -6.48
N VAL A 145 -1.11 -24.10 -6.20
CA VAL A 145 -0.29 -24.83 -7.18
C VAL A 145 -0.61 -26.32 -7.06
N HIS A 146 -1.10 -26.93 -8.15
CA HIS A 146 -1.47 -28.34 -8.19
C HIS A 146 -2.48 -28.74 -7.09
N GLY A 147 -3.46 -27.89 -6.84
CA GLY A 147 -4.48 -28.07 -5.79
C GLY A 147 -3.99 -27.85 -4.36
N ILE A 148 -2.73 -27.43 -4.17
CA ILE A 148 -2.14 -27.14 -2.85
C ILE A 148 -2.02 -25.63 -2.69
N GLU A 149 -2.64 -25.08 -1.66
CA GLU A 149 -2.50 -23.68 -1.27
C GLU A 149 -1.12 -23.43 -0.65
N LEU A 150 -0.45 -22.37 -1.10
CA LEU A 150 0.83 -21.93 -0.56
C LEU A 150 0.58 -21.09 0.70
N ASN A 151 1.24 -21.44 1.80
CA ASN A 151 1.09 -20.73 3.07
C ASN A 151 1.67 -19.32 2.97
N GLU A 152 0.80 -18.31 3.13
CA GLU A 152 1.21 -16.92 3.26
C GLU A 152 2.05 -16.72 4.52
N ASP A 153 3.08 -15.88 4.41
CA ASP A 153 3.95 -15.54 5.54
C ASP A 153 3.15 -14.69 6.54
N GLU A 154 2.85 -15.25 7.72
CA GLU A 154 2.02 -14.61 8.75
C GLU A 154 2.58 -13.25 9.19
N LEU A 155 3.91 -13.08 9.16
CA LEU A 155 4.56 -11.81 9.51
C LEU A 155 4.21 -10.69 8.54
N VAL A 156 3.98 -11.03 7.27
CA VAL A 156 3.63 -10.08 6.22
C VAL A 156 2.17 -9.63 6.36
N ALA A 157 1.27 -10.55 6.76
CA ALA A 157 -0.15 -10.24 6.95
C ALA A 157 -0.43 -9.35 8.18
N ALA A 158 0.37 -9.46 9.25
CA ALA A 158 0.14 -8.79 10.52
C ALA A 158 0.38 -7.26 10.50
N ASP A 159 1.05 -6.74 9.48
CA ASP A 159 1.52 -5.34 9.47
C ASP A 159 0.53 -4.35 8.84
N THR A 160 -0.57 -4.79 8.24
CA THR A 160 -1.49 -3.89 7.50
C THR A 160 -2.32 -2.99 8.41
N PHE A 161 -2.66 -1.78 7.94
CA PHE A 161 -3.47 -0.80 8.67
C PHE A 161 -4.56 -0.21 7.77
N SER A 162 -5.81 -0.20 8.21
CA SER A 162 -6.92 0.43 7.49
C SER A 162 -7.19 1.81 8.07
N PHE A 163 -7.45 2.80 7.22
CA PHE A 163 -7.97 4.10 7.64
C PHE A 163 -8.66 4.85 6.49
N ASP A 164 -9.80 5.49 6.76
CA ASP A 164 -10.67 6.16 5.77
C ASP A 164 -10.96 5.29 4.53
N GLY A 165 -11.13 3.99 4.79
CA GLY A 165 -11.41 2.97 3.77
C GLY A 165 -10.24 2.69 2.82
N VAL A 166 -9.01 3.13 3.12
CA VAL A 166 -7.79 2.76 2.39
C VAL A 166 -7.00 1.75 3.23
N LEU A 167 -6.56 0.66 2.60
CA LEU A 167 -5.72 -0.35 3.21
C LEU A 167 -4.24 -0.04 2.97
N TYR A 168 -3.56 0.39 4.02
CA TYR A 168 -2.14 0.69 4.02
C TYR A 168 -1.31 -0.56 4.30
N PRO A 169 -0.13 -0.72 3.65
CA PRO A 169 0.79 -1.81 3.95
C PRO A 169 1.31 -1.78 5.39
N SER A 170 1.34 -0.60 6.02
CA SER A 170 1.63 -0.43 7.43
C SER A 170 1.10 0.87 8.02
N LEU A 171 1.03 0.93 9.35
CA LEU A 171 0.74 2.17 10.07
C LEU A 171 1.70 3.30 9.68
N ALA A 172 2.99 2.98 9.48
CA ALA A 172 3.99 3.96 9.07
C ALA A 172 3.68 4.55 7.67
N GLU A 173 3.22 3.72 6.73
CA GLU A 173 2.79 4.20 5.41
C GLU A 173 1.53 5.07 5.49
N ALA A 174 0.59 4.76 6.40
CA ALA A 174 -0.57 5.60 6.67
C ALA A 174 -0.15 6.97 7.24
N ILE A 175 0.70 6.99 8.27
CA ILE A 175 1.25 8.23 8.84
C ILE A 175 1.96 9.05 7.76
N ASN A 176 2.82 8.41 6.97
CA ASN A 176 3.56 9.08 5.91
C ASN A 176 2.62 9.72 4.87
N HIS A 177 1.57 9.01 4.47
CA HIS A 177 0.59 9.52 3.51
C HIS A 177 -0.13 10.75 4.07
N TYR A 178 -0.69 10.65 5.27
CA TYR A 178 -1.42 11.76 5.92
C TYR A 178 -0.53 12.95 6.23
N ALA A 179 0.70 12.70 6.69
CA ALA A 179 1.66 13.76 6.96
C ALA A 179 2.03 14.54 5.70
N LYS A 180 2.22 13.87 4.56
CA LYS A 180 2.46 14.53 3.28
C LYS A 180 1.27 15.35 2.80
N VAL A 181 0.05 14.81 2.91
CA VAL A 181 -1.17 15.50 2.47
C VAL A 181 -1.44 16.77 3.29
N PHE A 182 -1.21 16.71 4.60
CA PHE A 182 -1.48 17.82 5.53
C PHE A 182 -0.25 18.63 5.93
N LEU A 183 0.92 18.36 5.34
CA LEU A 183 2.20 19.00 5.66
C LEU A 183 2.57 18.91 7.16
N LEU A 184 2.36 17.73 7.74
CA LEU A 184 2.64 17.43 9.14
C LEU A 184 4.04 16.85 9.33
N ASP A 185 4.56 16.95 10.55
CA ASP A 185 5.82 16.33 10.96
C ASP A 185 5.57 14.87 11.36
N GLU A 186 6.08 13.90 10.58
CA GLU A 186 5.85 12.46 10.78
C GLU A 186 6.24 11.97 12.18
N PRO A 187 7.44 12.30 12.73
CA PRO A 187 7.79 11.91 14.10
C PRO A 187 6.82 12.45 15.15
N TYR A 188 6.35 13.69 14.98
CA TYR A 188 5.37 14.28 15.87
C TYR A 188 4.01 13.58 15.80
N VAL A 189 3.52 13.27 14.60
CA VAL A 189 2.26 12.52 14.43
C VAL A 189 2.34 11.17 15.13
N MET A 190 3.44 10.43 14.97
CA MET A 190 3.66 9.16 15.65
C MET A 190 3.65 9.31 17.17
N ALA A 191 4.33 10.32 17.73
CA ALA A 191 4.39 10.56 19.16
C ALA A 191 3.01 10.92 19.76
N VAL A 192 2.23 11.76 19.06
CA VAL A 192 0.86 12.09 19.46
C VAL A 192 -0.03 10.85 19.41
N LEU A 193 0.06 10.06 18.33
CA LEU A 193 -0.72 8.85 18.17
C LEU A 193 -0.47 7.85 19.29
N GLN A 194 0.80 7.55 19.58
CA GLN A 194 1.19 6.63 20.65
C GLN A 194 0.67 7.08 22.03
N TYR A 195 0.63 8.38 22.27
CA TYR A 195 0.06 8.92 23.51
C TYR A 195 -1.47 8.76 23.55
N MET A 196 -2.17 9.15 22.48
CA MET A 196 -3.63 9.14 22.41
C MET A 196 -4.24 7.74 22.33
N SER A 197 -3.50 6.77 21.79
CA SER A 197 -3.95 5.38 21.67
C SER A 197 -3.83 4.59 22.97
N HIS A 198 -3.12 5.11 23.98
CA HIS A 198 -2.81 4.39 25.22
C HIS A 198 -2.18 3.01 25.02
N GLY A 199 -1.53 2.79 23.87
CA GLY A 199 -0.92 1.51 23.48
C GLY A 199 -1.69 0.74 22.40
N ASP A 200 -2.99 0.96 22.26
CA ASP A 200 -3.85 0.24 21.32
C ASP A 200 -4.25 1.15 20.14
N ILE A 201 -3.48 1.09 19.06
CA ILE A 201 -3.69 1.95 17.89
C ILE A 201 -4.85 1.41 17.05
N ASP A 202 -5.87 2.24 16.88
CA ASP A 202 -7.07 1.99 16.07
C ASP A 202 -7.37 3.19 15.14
N GLU A 203 -8.38 3.04 14.28
CA GLU A 203 -8.78 4.12 13.36
C GLU A 203 -9.20 5.39 14.11
N LYS A 204 -9.79 5.26 15.31
CA LYS A 204 -10.28 6.39 16.10
C LYS A 204 -9.13 7.22 16.66
N SER A 205 -8.17 6.59 17.33
CA SER A 205 -6.97 7.23 17.86
C SER A 205 -6.12 7.84 16.73
N PHE A 206 -6.03 7.16 15.59
CA PHE A 206 -5.39 7.70 14.38
C PHE A 206 -6.08 8.98 13.89
N ALA A 207 -7.41 8.97 13.73
CA ALA A 207 -8.17 10.15 13.32
C ALA A 207 -7.99 11.32 14.31
N GLN A 208 -8.01 11.04 15.61
CA GLN A 208 -7.82 12.05 16.65
C GLN A 208 -6.41 12.65 16.61
N ALA A 209 -5.37 11.82 16.48
CA ALA A 209 -3.99 12.27 16.37
C ALA A 209 -3.77 13.15 15.13
N VAL A 210 -4.29 12.75 13.97
CA VAL A 210 -4.24 13.55 12.74
C VAL A 210 -4.95 14.88 12.92
N ARG A 211 -6.17 14.89 13.49
CA ARG A 211 -6.94 16.12 13.75
C ARG A 211 -6.18 17.07 14.67
N PHE A 212 -5.59 16.56 15.74
CA PHE A 212 -4.79 17.37 16.66
C PHE A 212 -3.56 17.97 15.95
N CYS A 213 -2.81 17.14 15.22
CA CYS A 213 -1.61 17.61 14.51
C CYS A 213 -1.94 18.66 13.44
N ARG A 214 -3.11 18.58 12.79
CA ARG A 214 -3.58 19.57 11.82
C ARG A 214 -3.80 20.97 12.41
N LEU A 215 -4.04 21.08 13.72
CA LEU A 215 -4.13 22.39 14.39
C LEU A 215 -2.77 23.11 14.49
N LEU A 216 -1.67 22.37 14.27
CA LEU A 216 -0.29 22.81 14.48
C LEU A 216 0.51 22.83 13.18
N VAL A 217 -0.18 22.90 12.03
CA VAL A 217 0.46 23.13 10.72
C VAL A 217 1.23 24.45 10.79
N ASN A 218 2.49 24.44 10.34
CA ASN A 218 3.45 25.55 10.43
C ASN A 218 3.90 25.95 11.86
N ALA A 219 3.44 25.26 12.91
CA ALA A 219 3.94 25.51 14.25
C ALA A 219 5.43 25.14 14.35
N THR A 220 6.19 25.92 15.12
CA THR A 220 7.58 25.65 15.47
C THR A 220 7.71 24.41 16.35
N ALA A 221 8.91 23.84 16.41
CA ALA A 221 9.19 22.69 17.29
C ALA A 221 8.88 22.98 18.77
N ASN A 222 9.01 24.24 19.21
CA ASN A 222 8.71 24.61 20.60
C ASN A 222 7.19 24.67 20.85
N GLU A 223 6.43 25.25 19.93
CA GLU A 223 4.96 25.31 20.01
C GLU A 223 4.35 23.91 20.01
N ARG A 224 4.85 23.00 19.16
CA ARG A 224 4.44 21.59 19.15
C ARG A 224 4.70 20.89 20.48
N LYS A 225 5.86 21.16 21.12
CA LYS A 225 6.18 20.63 22.45
C LYS A 225 5.23 21.17 23.52
N VAL A 226 4.91 22.47 23.48
CA VAL A 226 3.97 23.08 24.42
C VAL A 226 2.57 22.48 24.25
N ALA A 227 2.09 22.36 23.01
CA ALA A 227 0.80 21.76 22.71
C ALA A 227 0.74 20.28 23.14
N PHE A 228 1.81 19.52 22.91
CA PHE A 228 1.88 18.13 23.34
C PHE A 228 1.84 17.98 24.87
N LYS A 229 2.55 18.86 25.61
CA LYS A 229 2.44 18.89 27.08
C LYS A 229 1.03 19.25 27.55
N ALA A 230 0.37 20.20 26.89
CA ALA A 230 -1.01 20.57 27.22
C ALA A 230 -1.98 19.39 26.98
N LEU A 231 -1.82 18.66 25.86
CA LEU A 231 -2.57 17.44 25.57
C LEU A 231 -2.38 16.40 26.69
N MET A 232 -1.14 16.21 27.16
CA MET A 232 -0.84 15.25 28.22
C MET A 232 -1.47 15.63 29.57
N ASN A 233 -1.58 16.93 29.86
CA ASN A 233 -2.13 17.43 31.12
C ASN A 233 -3.66 17.46 31.14
N ASN A 234 -4.31 17.58 29.97
CA ASN A 234 -5.78 17.63 29.86
C ASN A 234 -6.45 16.24 29.79
N SER A 235 -5.65 15.17 29.73
CA SER A 235 -6.14 13.78 29.63
C SER A 235 -6.03 13.01 30.95
N GLY A 236 -5.83 13.73 32.08
CA GLY A 236 -5.76 13.19 33.44
C GLY A 236 -7.01 13.46 34.27
#